data_AF-A0A8H9F7P8-F1
#
_entry.id   AF-A0A8H9F7P8-F1
#
_cell.length_a   1.000
_cell.length_b   1.000
_cell.length_c   1.000
_cell.angle_alpha   90.00
_cell.angle_beta   90.00
_cell.angle_gamma   90.00
#
_symmetry.space_group_name_H-M   'P 1'
#
loop_
_entity.id
_entity.type
_entity.pdbx_description
1 polymer ?
#
loop_
_entity_poly.entity_id
_entity_poly.type
_entity_poly.pdbx_seq_one_letter_code
_entity_poly.pdbx_strand_id
1 'polypeptide(L)'
;MSRKNKIRKLGYWSLTILLALAGILDLSLVIQLVLSHGSFFDISRRLFWGIIFIIAAWGSYHTAKDVGTSEDDDERDKYVRQKTRSEMYKITSYLLFYIGAGLLAWGMILNRSHGNSNLIYTLVLIGLLLLILWTLLFFIEVALMMINYHRD
;
A
#
# COMPACT_ATOMS: atom_id res chain seq x y z
N MET A 1 14.65 25.11 0.56
CA MET A 1 14.12 24.38 -0.62
C MET A 1 13.59 25.36 -1.69
N SER A 2 13.96 25.18 -2.98
CA SER A 2 13.44 25.99 -4.10
C SER A 2 11.92 25.83 -4.30
N ARG A 3 11.22 26.90 -4.72
CA ARG A 3 9.78 26.90 -5.04
C ARG A 3 9.40 25.79 -6.03
N LYS A 4 10.27 25.49 -7.00
CA LYS A 4 10.09 24.41 -7.98
C LYS A 4 10.09 23.02 -7.32
N ASN A 5 10.95 22.80 -6.33
CA ASN A 5 11.03 21.53 -5.60
C ASN A 5 9.83 21.34 -4.66
N LYS A 6 9.35 22.42 -4.02
CA LYS A 6 8.11 22.39 -3.21
C LYS A 6 6.90 21.93 -4.04
N ILE A 7 6.71 22.49 -5.24
CA ILE A 7 5.60 22.14 -6.13
C ILE A 7 5.72 20.67 -6.60
N ARG A 8 6.91 20.22 -7.00
CA ARG A 8 7.14 18.82 -7.39
C ARG A 8 6.85 17.86 -6.25
N LYS A 9 7.32 18.15 -5.03
CA LYS A 9 7.09 17.33 -3.84
C LYS A 9 5.60 17.22 -3.52
N LEU A 10 4.87 18.34 -3.56
CA LEU A 10 3.41 18.34 -3.40
C LEU A 10 2.73 17.45 -4.45
N GLY A 11 3.16 17.55 -5.72
CA GLY A 11 2.65 16.70 -6.80
C GLY A 11 2.83 15.20 -6.54
N TYR A 12 4.00 14.77 -6.06
CA TYR A 12 4.23 13.37 -5.70
C TYR A 12 3.42 12.92 -4.48
N TRP A 13 3.23 13.78 -3.47
CA TRP A 13 2.33 13.49 -2.34
C TRP A 13 0.89 13.32 -2.79
N SER A 14 0.36 14.24 -3.61
CA SER A 14 -0.98 14.14 -4.17
C SER A 14 -1.15 12.88 -5.02
N LEU A 15 -0.17 12.55 -5.86
CA LEU A 15 -0.18 11.32 -6.66
C LEU A 15 -0.17 10.07 -5.79
N THR A 16 0.63 10.05 -4.74
CA THR A 16 0.68 8.95 -3.75
C THR A 16 -0.70 8.71 -3.14
N ILE A 17 -1.36 9.77 -2.69
CA ILE A 17 -2.69 9.68 -2.07
C ILE A 17 -3.72 9.18 -3.08
N LEU A 18 -3.74 9.72 -4.30
CA LEU A 18 -4.66 9.29 -5.35
C LEU A 18 -4.49 7.81 -5.71
N LEU A 19 -3.25 7.35 -5.88
CA LEU A 19 -2.94 5.95 -6.18
C LEU A 19 -3.30 5.02 -5.02
N ALA A 20 -3.02 5.43 -3.78
CA ALA A 20 -3.39 4.65 -2.61
C ALA A 20 -4.92 4.54 -2.45
N LEU A 21 -5.67 5.61 -2.71
CA LEU A 21 -7.14 5.58 -2.73
C LEU A 21 -7.68 4.68 -3.85
N ALA A 22 -7.09 4.76 -5.05
CA ALA A 22 -7.44 3.87 -6.15
C ALA A 22 -7.19 2.39 -5.80
N GLY A 23 -6.07 2.11 -5.11
CA GLY A 23 -5.76 0.79 -4.57
C GLY A 23 -6.81 0.27 -3.59
N ILE A 24 -7.24 1.09 -2.62
CA ILE A 24 -8.31 0.73 -1.67
C ILE A 24 -9.62 0.44 -2.40
N LEU A 25 -10.00 1.31 -3.35
CA LEU A 25 -11.24 1.14 -4.11
C LEU A 25 -11.20 -0.17 -4.92
N ASP A 26 -10.08 -0.47 -5.58
CA ASP A 26 -9.96 -1.72 -6.33
C ASP A 26 -9.99 -2.94 -5.40
N LEU A 27 -9.24 -2.94 -4.28
CA LEU A 27 -9.30 -4.01 -3.28
C LEU A 27 -10.72 -4.24 -2.75
N SER A 28 -11.49 -3.17 -2.54
CA SER A 28 -12.89 -3.26 -2.10
C SER A 28 -13.78 -3.94 -3.16
N LEU A 29 -13.55 -3.66 -4.44
CA LEU A 29 -14.25 -4.32 -5.55
C LEU A 29 -13.83 -5.79 -5.68
N VAL A 30 -12.56 -6.12 -5.43
CA VAL A 30 -12.11 -7.52 -5.36
C VAL A 30 -12.82 -8.26 -4.22
N ILE A 31 -12.97 -7.65 -3.05
CA ILE A 31 -13.73 -8.25 -1.94
C ILE A 31 -15.16 -8.55 -2.36
N GLN A 32 -15.85 -7.60 -3.01
CA GLN A 32 -17.21 -7.83 -3.49
C GLN A 32 -17.29 -8.98 -4.50
N LEU A 33 -16.31 -9.11 -5.40
CA LEU A 33 -16.24 -10.24 -6.34
C LEU A 33 -16.00 -11.57 -5.62
N VAL A 34 -15.11 -11.60 -4.63
CA VAL A 34 -14.82 -12.79 -3.82
C VAL A 34 -16.08 -13.22 -3.05
N LEU A 35 -16.78 -12.29 -2.41
CA LEU A 35 -17.99 -12.57 -1.64
C LEU A 35 -19.17 -13.02 -2.52
N SER A 36 -19.27 -12.49 -3.73
CA SER A 36 -20.29 -12.90 -4.70
C SER A 36 -19.93 -14.18 -5.47
N HIS A 37 -18.82 -14.85 -5.12
CA HIS A 37 -18.29 -16.02 -5.85
C HIS A 37 -18.11 -15.74 -7.34
N GLY A 38 -17.69 -14.51 -7.66
CA GLY A 38 -17.43 -14.06 -9.02
C GLY A 38 -16.31 -14.86 -9.68
N SER A 39 -16.20 -14.73 -11.01
CA SER A 39 -15.20 -15.45 -11.79
C SER A 39 -13.79 -15.17 -11.26
N PHE A 40 -13.01 -16.23 -11.06
CA PHE A 40 -11.60 -16.12 -10.67
C PHE A 40 -10.75 -15.35 -11.69
N PHE A 41 -11.18 -15.34 -12.96
CA PHE A 41 -10.56 -14.51 -13.99
C PHE A 41 -10.73 -13.01 -13.67
N ASP A 42 -11.93 -12.59 -13.28
CA ASP A 42 -12.23 -11.20 -12.94
C ASP A 42 -11.53 -10.78 -11.64
N ILE A 43 -11.51 -11.67 -10.64
CA ILE A 43 -10.77 -11.48 -9.38
C ILE A 43 -9.28 -11.27 -9.67
N SER A 44 -8.67 -12.15 -10.49
CA SER A 44 -7.24 -12.07 -10.82
C SER A 44 -6.91 -10.81 -11.62
N ARG A 45 -7.76 -10.46 -12.60
CA ARG A 45 -7.59 -9.25 -13.42
C ARG A 45 -7.62 -7.99 -12.56
N ARG A 46 -8.53 -7.91 -11.58
CA ARG A 46 -8.57 -6.75 -10.67
C ARG A 46 -7.37 -6.73 -9.73
N LEU A 47 -7.04 -7.87 -9.11
CA LEU A 47 -5.85 -7.98 -8.26
C LEU A 47 -4.56 -7.50 -8.95
N PHE A 48 -4.40 -7.78 -10.24
CA PHE A 48 -3.30 -7.25 -11.04
C PHE A 48 -3.26 -5.71 -11.04
N TRP A 49 -4.40 -5.04 -11.27
CA TRP A 49 -4.49 -3.59 -11.20
C TRP A 49 -4.31 -3.04 -9.79
N GLY A 50 -4.87 -3.68 -8.77
CA GLY A 50 -4.65 -3.34 -7.37
C GLY A 50 -3.17 -3.34 -6.98
N ILE A 51 -2.41 -4.34 -7.43
CA ILE A 51 -0.95 -4.41 -7.21
C ILE A 51 -0.23 -3.25 -7.90
N ILE A 52 -0.60 -2.91 -9.14
CA ILE A 52 -0.02 -1.77 -9.86
C ILE A 52 -0.25 -0.46 -9.08
N PHE A 53 -1.45 -0.23 -8.57
CA PHE A 53 -1.75 0.97 -7.77
C PHE A 53 -0.92 1.04 -6.50
N ILE A 54 -0.77 -0.08 -5.79
CA ILE A 54 0.05 -0.15 -4.56
C ILE A 54 1.52 0.15 -4.86
N ILE A 55 2.10 -0.47 -5.89
CA ILE A 55 3.51 -0.26 -6.27
C ILE A 55 3.73 1.18 -6.71
N ALA A 56 2.82 1.74 -7.52
CA ALA A 56 2.92 3.11 -7.99
C ALA A 56 2.78 4.13 -6.85
N ALA A 57 1.90 3.86 -5.87
CA ALA A 57 1.77 4.68 -4.66
C ALA A 57 3.06 4.65 -3.83
N TRP A 58 3.63 3.47 -3.62
CA TRP A 58 4.88 3.29 -2.90
C TRP A 58 6.06 4.01 -3.58
N GLY A 59 6.21 3.87 -4.90
CA GLY A 59 7.25 4.56 -5.66
C GLY A 59 7.09 6.09 -5.63
N SER A 60 5.86 6.58 -5.75
CA SER A 60 5.55 8.01 -5.64
C SER A 60 5.86 8.57 -4.25
N TYR A 61 5.56 7.79 -3.20
CA TYR A 61 5.86 8.15 -1.81
C TYR A 61 7.36 8.32 -1.58
N HIS A 62 8.16 7.35 -1.99
CA HIS A 62 9.62 7.45 -1.85
C HIS A 62 10.20 8.60 -2.67
N THR A 63 9.70 8.81 -3.90
CA THR A 63 10.11 9.96 -4.71
C THR A 63 9.73 11.29 -4.03
N ALA A 64 8.56 11.37 -3.39
CA ALA A 64 8.15 12.57 -2.65
C ALA A 64 9.12 12.88 -1.50
N LYS A 65 9.67 11.85 -0.85
CA LYS A 65 10.65 12.01 0.23
C LYS A 65 11.95 12.59 -0.30
N ASP A 66 12.48 12.03 -1.39
CA ASP A 66 13.81 12.36 -1.91
C ASP A 66 13.87 13.71 -2.67
N VAL A 67 12.73 14.25 -3.12
CA VAL A 67 12.73 15.53 -3.84
C VAL A 67 13.09 16.68 -2.90
N GLY A 68 14.29 17.24 -3.13
CA GLY A 68 14.75 18.51 -2.57
C GLY A 68 15.03 18.50 -1.06
N THR A 69 15.27 17.33 -0.49
CA THR A 69 15.83 17.15 0.86
C THR A 69 17.31 17.53 0.87
N SER A 70 17.70 18.36 1.84
CA SER A 70 19.09 18.63 2.22
C SER A 70 19.53 17.62 3.29
N GLU A 71 20.83 17.47 3.55
CA GLU A 71 21.34 16.54 4.58
C GLU A 71 20.72 16.75 5.98
N ASP A 72 20.33 17.98 6.35
CA ASP A 72 19.56 18.28 7.57
C ASP A 72 18.13 17.69 7.59
N ASP A 73 17.48 17.60 6.42
CA ASP A 73 16.16 16.97 6.28
C ASP A 73 16.26 15.45 6.46
N ASP A 74 17.41 14.84 6.12
CA ASP A 74 17.69 13.41 6.35
C ASP A 74 17.89 13.09 7.85
N GLU A 75 18.44 14.02 8.63
CA GLU A 75 18.46 13.94 10.10
C GLU A 75 17.06 14.09 10.70
N ARG A 76 16.21 14.98 10.14
CA ARG A 76 14.80 15.08 10.54
C ARG A 76 14.01 13.83 10.17
N ASP A 77 14.27 13.24 9.01
CA ASP A 77 13.70 11.95 8.60
C ASP A 77 14.19 10.79 9.47
N LYS A 78 15.41 10.89 10.04
CA LYS A 78 15.91 10.01 11.11
C LYS A 78 15.20 10.26 12.45
N TYR A 79 14.89 11.51 12.79
CA TYR A 79 14.18 11.88 14.01
C TYR A 79 12.69 11.47 13.97
N VAL A 80 12.01 11.66 12.83
CA VAL A 80 10.67 11.12 12.57
C VAL A 80 10.72 9.59 12.54
N ARG A 81 11.75 8.98 11.93
CA ARG A 81 12.00 7.54 12.09
C ARG A 81 12.16 7.14 13.56
N GLN A 82 12.81 7.92 14.42
CA GLN A 82 12.91 7.61 15.86
C GLN A 82 11.59 7.79 16.61
N LYS A 83 10.78 8.78 16.26
CA LYS A 83 9.51 9.10 16.93
C LYS A 83 8.34 8.21 16.46
N THR A 84 8.42 7.68 15.24
CA THR A 84 7.41 6.82 14.62
C THR A 84 7.81 5.33 14.59
N ARG A 85 9.11 4.98 14.74
CA ARG A 85 9.53 3.58 14.97
C ARG A 85 9.24 3.18 16.41
N SER A 86 8.15 2.47 16.63
CA SER A 86 8.40 1.16 17.22
C SER A 86 8.91 0.29 16.07
N GLU A 87 10.06 -0.37 16.20
CA GLU A 87 10.51 -1.41 15.24
C GLU A 87 9.35 -2.38 14.92
N MET A 88 8.50 -2.61 15.92
CA MET A 88 7.27 -3.38 15.84
C MET A 88 6.28 -2.86 14.78
N TYR A 89 6.11 -1.55 14.57
CA TYR A 89 5.25 -1.01 13.49
C TYR A 89 5.77 -1.41 12.11
N LYS A 90 7.08 -1.27 11.87
CA LYS A 90 7.69 -1.63 10.57
C LYS A 90 7.61 -3.12 10.31
N ILE A 91 7.95 -3.91 11.31
CA ILE A 91 7.84 -5.38 11.25
C ILE A 91 6.40 -5.78 10.95
N THR A 92 5.42 -5.19 11.66
CA THR A 92 3.99 -5.47 11.43
C THR A 92 3.58 -5.08 10.02
N SER A 93 3.97 -3.90 9.53
CA SER A 93 3.67 -3.47 8.16
C SER A 93 4.22 -4.45 7.13
N TYR A 94 5.49 -4.83 7.22
CA TYR A 94 6.06 -5.81 6.30
C TYR A 94 5.40 -7.18 6.38
N LEU A 95 5.09 -7.68 7.59
CA LEU A 95 4.41 -8.95 7.77
C LEU A 95 3.02 -8.93 7.13
N LEU A 96 2.23 -7.88 7.35
CA LEU A 96 0.91 -7.73 6.74
C LEU A 96 1.00 -7.76 5.20
N PHE A 97 1.98 -7.06 4.64
CA PHE A 97 2.19 -7.04 3.20
C PHE A 97 2.60 -8.41 2.66
N TYR A 98 3.66 -9.02 3.20
CA TYR A 98 4.20 -10.28 2.66
C TYR A 98 3.23 -11.45 2.87
N ILE A 99 2.59 -11.56 4.03
CA ILE A 99 1.60 -12.61 4.28
C ILE A 99 0.37 -12.37 3.41
N GLY A 100 -0.13 -11.13 3.32
CA GLY A 100 -1.27 -10.77 2.48
C GLY A 100 -1.03 -11.12 1.01
N ALA A 101 0.08 -10.65 0.44
CA ALA A 101 0.47 -10.93 -0.93
C ALA A 101 0.73 -12.43 -1.17
N GLY A 102 1.36 -13.11 -0.21
CA GLY A 102 1.62 -14.55 -0.25
C GLY A 102 0.34 -15.37 -0.30
N LEU A 103 -0.65 -15.04 0.53
CA LEU A 103 -1.96 -15.69 0.54
C LEU A 103 -2.73 -15.46 -0.77
N LEU A 104 -2.66 -14.26 -1.36
CA LEU A 104 -3.28 -13.99 -2.65
C LEU A 104 -2.63 -14.82 -3.77
N ALA A 105 -1.30 -14.81 -3.85
CA ALA A 105 -0.56 -15.59 -4.84
C ALA A 105 -0.85 -17.09 -4.68
N TRP A 106 -0.83 -17.59 -3.45
CA TRP A 106 -1.14 -18.98 -3.15
C TRP A 106 -2.58 -19.35 -3.49
N GLY A 107 -3.55 -18.49 -3.16
CA GLY A 107 -4.95 -18.66 -3.53
C GLY A 107 -5.14 -18.75 -5.06
N MET A 108 -4.47 -17.91 -5.84
CA MET A 108 -4.51 -17.99 -7.30
C MET A 108 -3.91 -19.30 -7.83
N ILE A 109 -2.78 -19.74 -7.27
CA ILE A 109 -2.10 -20.99 -7.67
C ILE A 109 -2.96 -22.21 -7.35
N LEU A 110 -3.55 -22.25 -6.15
CA LEU A 110 -4.46 -23.32 -5.73
C LEU A 110 -5.69 -23.38 -6.61
N ASN A 111 -6.26 -22.21 -6.99
CA ASN A 111 -7.41 -22.17 -7.88
C ASN A 111 -7.12 -22.84 -9.23
N ARG A 112 -5.94 -22.58 -9.79
CA ARG A 112 -5.54 -23.17 -11.07
C ARG A 112 -5.35 -24.68 -11.01
N SER A 113 -4.97 -25.22 -9.86
CA SER A 113 -4.62 -26.63 -9.67
C SER A 113 -5.78 -27.49 -9.16
N HIS A 114 -6.66 -26.93 -8.33
CA HIS A 114 -7.72 -27.68 -7.63
C HIS A 114 -9.14 -27.17 -7.94
N GLY A 115 -9.27 -26.13 -8.79
CA GLY A 115 -10.54 -25.50 -9.10
C GLY A 115 -11.08 -24.63 -7.97
N ASN A 116 -12.25 -24.03 -8.19
CA ASN A 116 -12.86 -23.12 -7.23
C ASN A 116 -13.38 -23.89 -6.00
N SER A 117 -12.86 -23.57 -4.81
CA SER A 117 -13.38 -24.09 -3.53
C SER A 117 -13.52 -22.98 -2.51
N ASN A 118 -14.41 -23.16 -1.52
CA ASN A 118 -14.63 -22.18 -0.45
C ASN A 118 -13.35 -21.88 0.34
N LEU A 119 -12.46 -22.86 0.47
CA LEU A 119 -11.15 -22.69 1.11
C LEU A 119 -10.29 -21.66 0.36
N ILE A 120 -10.29 -21.70 -0.97
CA ILE A 120 -9.48 -20.78 -1.78
C ILE A 120 -10.05 -19.36 -1.69
N TYR A 121 -11.36 -19.19 -1.78
CA TYR A 121 -11.99 -17.87 -1.55
C TYR A 121 -11.68 -17.33 -0.16
N THR A 122 -11.64 -18.18 0.86
CA THR A 122 -11.29 -17.80 2.23
C THR A 122 -9.84 -17.31 2.32
N LEU A 123 -8.88 -18.02 1.70
CA LEU A 123 -7.48 -17.60 1.65
C LEU A 123 -7.30 -16.25 0.94
N VAL A 124 -7.98 -16.08 -0.20
CA VAL A 124 -7.96 -14.80 -0.95
C VAL A 124 -8.54 -13.67 -0.11
N LEU A 125 -9.66 -13.92 0.60
CA LEU A 125 -10.29 -12.91 1.46
C LEU A 125 -9.38 -12.51 2.64
N ILE A 126 -8.74 -13.46 3.29
CA ILE A 126 -7.76 -13.18 4.36
C ILE A 126 -6.60 -12.35 3.79
N GLY A 127 -6.08 -12.73 2.62
CA GLY A 127 -5.02 -11.97 1.93
C GLY A 127 -5.42 -10.51 1.65
N LEU A 128 -6.64 -10.29 1.15
CA LEU A 128 -7.20 -8.96 0.90
C LEU A 128 -7.31 -8.13 2.18
N LEU A 129 -7.81 -8.73 3.28
CA LEU A 129 -7.94 -8.03 4.56
C LEU A 129 -6.58 -7.57 5.10
N LEU A 130 -5.55 -8.42 5.00
CA LEU A 130 -4.19 -8.06 5.41
C LEU A 130 -3.63 -6.91 4.57
N LEU A 131 -3.87 -6.91 3.25
CA LEU A 131 -3.45 -5.80 2.39
C LEU A 131 -4.21 -4.50 2.65
N ILE A 132 -5.49 -4.57 3.03
CA ILE A 132 -6.25 -3.39 3.46
C ILE A 132 -5.64 -2.82 4.75
N LEU A 133 -5.38 -3.66 5.75
CA LEU A 133 -4.73 -3.24 6.99
C LEU A 133 -3.36 -2.60 6.72
N TRP A 134 -2.56 -3.22 5.84
CA TRP A 134 -1.30 -2.64 5.39
C TRP A 134 -1.48 -1.27 4.73
N THR A 135 -2.47 -1.13 3.85
CA THR A 135 -2.74 0.12 3.13
C THR A 135 -3.16 1.23 4.11
N LEU A 136 -3.94 0.89 5.14
CA LEU A 136 -4.30 1.82 6.22
C LEU A 136 -3.08 2.28 7.02
N LEU A 137 -2.15 1.36 7.34
CA LEU A 137 -0.89 1.72 7.98
C LEU A 137 -0.08 2.67 7.09
N PHE A 138 0.01 2.38 5.79
CA PHE A 138 0.68 3.26 4.83
C PHE A 138 0.06 4.66 4.80
N PHE A 139 -1.26 4.80 4.87
CA PHE A 139 -1.92 6.10 5.00
C PHE A 139 -1.55 6.85 6.28
N ILE A 140 -1.44 6.15 7.41
CA ILE A 140 -0.99 6.76 8.67
C ILE A 140 0.45 7.29 8.52
N GLU A 141 1.34 6.52 7.89
CA GLU A 141 2.73 6.95 7.64
C GLU A 141 2.79 8.19 6.73
N VAL A 142 2.00 8.19 5.65
CA VAL A 142 1.85 9.35 4.75
C VAL A 142 1.34 10.59 5.51
N ALA A 143 0.31 10.44 6.35
CA ALA A 143 -0.27 11.54 7.13
C ALA A 143 0.72 12.12 8.16
N LEU A 144 1.38 11.25 8.94
CA LEU A 144 2.39 11.66 9.91
C LEU A 144 3.54 12.42 9.24
N MET A 145 3.97 11.95 8.07
CA MET A 145 5.04 12.59 7.31
C MET A 145 4.62 13.95 6.76
N MET A 146 3.39 14.10 6.25
CA MET A 146 2.86 15.40 5.81
C MET A 146 2.73 16.40 6.96
N ILE A 147 2.22 15.98 8.13
CA ILE A 147 2.09 16.86 9.31
C ILE A 147 3.46 17.38 9.74
N ASN A 148 4.46 16.49 9.83
CA ASN A 148 5.82 16.88 10.20
C ASN A 148 6.53 17.71 9.11
N TYR A 149 6.03 17.74 7.88
CA TYR A 149 6.55 18.60 6.82
C TYR A 149 5.94 20.01 6.80
N HIS A 150 4.79 20.22 7.45
CA HIS A 150 4.11 21.52 7.52
C HIS A 150 4.25 22.23 8.88
N ARG A 151 4.80 21.56 9.89
CA ARG A 151 5.02 22.14 11.22
C ARG A 151 6.22 23.09 11.26
N ASP A 152 7.08 23.03 10.24
CA ASP A 152 8.25 23.89 10.01
C ASP A 152 8.05 24.70 8.70
#